data_AF-A0A817LSM6-F1
#
_entry.id   AF-A0A817LSM6-F1
#
_cell.length_a   1.000
_cell.length_b   1.000
_cell.length_c   1.000
_cell.angle_alpha   90.00
_cell.angle_beta   90.00
_cell.angle_gamma   90.00
#
_symmetry.space_group_name_H-M   'P 1'
#
loop_
_entity.id
_entity.type
_entity.pdbx_description
1 polymer ?
#
loop_
_entity_poly.entity_id
_entity_poly.type
_entity_poly.pdbx_seq_one_letter_code
_entity_poly.pdbx_strand_id
1 'polypeptide(L)'
;MKSFVITGANRGVSYGFVRQLLASTVDHLFATYCQSGRSETILSTSSILRPFLSLLEKSALQLKQPDLKQSSVVNILSIISSLELAKSLLYYYDYDYQCSKAALNMLTICMGKDLDRKKICFSLRHPGWVKTETGTDKAPPTIDAVAKNILECLQAMTNERHCKLIDTCDGKN
;
A
#
# COMPACT_ATOMS: atom_id res chain seq x y z
N MET A 1 12.97 -2.38 -14.45
CA MET A 1 12.27 -3.55 -13.88
C MET A 1 11.33 -3.00 -12.81
N LYS A 2 10.01 -3.20 -12.91
CA LYS A 2 9.00 -2.71 -11.95
C LYS A 2 8.61 -3.83 -10.99
N SER A 3 8.89 -3.62 -9.71
CA SER A 3 8.61 -4.56 -8.62
C SER A 3 7.74 -3.93 -7.55
N PHE A 4 6.65 -4.58 -7.19
CA PHE A 4 5.71 -4.10 -6.18
C PHE A 4 5.47 -5.13 -5.09
N VAL A 5 5.43 -4.67 -3.85
CA VAL A 5 4.90 -5.41 -2.70
C VAL A 5 3.65 -4.72 -2.22
N ILE A 6 2.54 -5.45 -2.13
CA ILE A 6 1.28 -4.98 -1.58
C ILE A 6 0.92 -5.85 -0.39
N THR A 7 0.65 -5.21 0.75
CA THR A 7 0.20 -5.92 1.96
C THR A 7 -1.31 -5.91 2.11
N GLY A 8 -1.87 -6.99 2.67
CA GLY A 8 -3.31 -7.11 2.94
C GLY A 8 -4.17 -7.03 1.66
N ALA A 9 -3.72 -7.67 0.59
CA ALA A 9 -4.28 -7.57 -0.75
C ALA A 9 -5.47 -8.50 -1.02
N ASN A 10 -6.06 -9.12 0.00
CA ASN A 10 -7.09 -10.15 -0.14
C ASN A 10 -8.49 -9.64 -0.51
N ARG A 11 -8.76 -8.34 -0.35
CA ARG A 11 -10.07 -7.74 -0.67
C ARG A 11 -9.97 -6.22 -0.81
N GLY A 12 -11.10 -5.62 -1.19
CA GLY A 12 -11.29 -4.17 -1.19
C GLY A 12 -10.29 -3.45 -2.10
N VAL A 13 -9.81 -2.29 -1.65
CA VAL A 13 -8.95 -1.41 -2.44
C VAL A 13 -7.62 -2.07 -2.79
N SER A 14 -6.99 -2.77 -1.83
CA SER A 14 -5.71 -3.44 -2.08
C SER A 14 -5.81 -4.53 -3.15
N TYR A 15 -6.92 -5.27 -3.19
CA TYR A 15 -7.17 -6.26 -4.26
C TYR A 15 -7.47 -5.60 -5.62
N GLY A 16 -8.27 -4.52 -5.63
CA GLY A 16 -8.50 -3.73 -6.84
C GLY A 16 -7.20 -3.16 -7.41
N PHE A 17 -6.30 -2.72 -6.54
CA PHE A 17 -4.98 -2.23 -6.93
C PHE A 17 -4.09 -3.33 -7.52
N VAL A 18 -4.08 -4.53 -6.92
CA VAL A 18 -3.42 -5.71 -7.53
C VAL A 18 -3.95 -5.98 -8.94
N ARG A 19 -5.27 -5.96 -9.14
CA ARG A 19 -5.88 -6.18 -10.47
C ARG A 19 -5.41 -5.16 -11.50
N GLN A 20 -5.29 -3.89 -11.13
CA GLN A 20 -4.78 -2.86 -12.03
C GLN A 20 -3.30 -3.05 -12.36
N LEU A 21 -2.49 -3.43 -11.38
CA LEU A 21 -1.08 -3.73 -11.63
C LEU A 21 -0.91 -4.93 -12.56
N LEU A 22 -1.74 -5.98 -12.43
CA LEU A 22 -1.74 -7.12 -13.35
C LEU A 22 -2.17 -6.76 -14.77
N ALA A 23 -2.99 -5.73 -14.94
CA ALA A 23 -3.35 -5.18 -16.25
C ALA A 23 -2.26 -4.25 -16.83
N SER A 24 -1.15 -4.04 -16.12
CA SER A 24 -0.03 -3.20 -16.51
C SER A 24 1.27 -4.00 -16.61
N THR A 25 2.32 -3.43 -17.19
CA THR A 25 3.63 -4.09 -17.28
C THR A 25 4.34 -4.05 -15.91
N VAL A 26 4.34 -5.17 -15.19
CA VAL A 26 5.02 -5.37 -13.90
C VAL A 26 5.87 -6.64 -13.99
N ASP A 27 7.13 -6.55 -13.59
CA ASP A 27 8.07 -7.69 -13.63
C ASP A 27 7.87 -8.60 -12.42
N HIS A 28 7.68 -8.01 -11.24
CA HIS A 28 7.46 -8.75 -9.99
C HIS A 28 6.35 -8.10 -9.16
N LEU A 29 5.33 -8.90 -8.81
CA LEU A 29 4.24 -8.46 -7.95
C LEU A 29 4.07 -9.45 -6.80
N PHE A 30 4.25 -8.96 -5.58
CA PHE A 30 4.05 -9.74 -4.37
C PHE A 30 2.85 -9.20 -3.60
N ALA A 31 1.74 -9.94 -3.64
CA ALA A 31 0.52 -9.62 -2.91
C ALA A 31 0.41 -10.53 -1.66
N THR A 32 0.43 -9.94 -0.46
CA THR A 32 0.29 -10.68 0.81
C THR A 32 -1.13 -10.58 1.37
N TYR A 33 -1.54 -11.55 2.17
CA TYR A 33 -2.88 -11.60 2.78
C TYR A 33 -2.79 -11.90 4.28
N CYS A 34 -3.83 -11.51 5.02
CA CYS A 34 -3.89 -11.67 6.49
C CYS A 34 -4.58 -12.98 6.93
N GLN A 35 -5.46 -13.55 6.08
CA GLN A 35 -6.16 -14.81 6.36
C GLN A 35 -6.09 -15.76 5.15
N SER A 36 -5.60 -16.98 5.36
CA SER A 36 -5.46 -18.03 4.34
C SER A 36 -6.78 -18.66 3.90
N GLY A 37 -7.84 -18.57 4.72
CA GLY A 37 -9.15 -19.14 4.39
C GLY A 37 -9.96 -18.40 3.33
N ARG A 38 -9.46 -17.26 2.81
CA ARG A 38 -10.13 -16.43 1.79
C ARG A 38 -9.21 -16.09 0.61
N SER A 39 -8.13 -16.85 0.44
CA SER A 39 -7.05 -16.52 -0.48
C SER A 39 -7.04 -17.32 -1.78
N GLU A 40 -8.08 -18.09 -2.12
CA GLU A 40 -8.12 -18.87 -3.38
C GLU A 40 -7.84 -18.00 -4.62
N THR A 41 -8.22 -16.72 -4.61
CA THR A 41 -7.96 -15.76 -5.70
C THR A 41 -6.51 -15.22 -5.74
N ILE A 42 -5.70 -15.44 -4.70
CA ILE A 42 -4.34 -14.90 -4.53
C ILE A 42 -3.28 -16.02 -4.34
N LEU A 43 -3.71 -17.21 -3.93
CA LEU A 43 -2.87 -18.38 -3.67
C LEU A 43 -2.19 -18.94 -4.92
N SER A 44 -2.59 -18.54 -6.13
CA SER A 44 -1.80 -18.81 -7.33
C SER A 44 -0.43 -18.09 -7.33
N THR A 45 -0.16 -17.18 -6.38
CA THR A 45 0.89 -16.16 -6.59
C THR A 45 1.79 -15.82 -5.39
N SER A 46 1.81 -16.50 -4.23
CA SER A 46 2.82 -16.14 -3.21
C SER A 46 3.21 -17.17 -2.13
N SER A 47 4.53 -17.23 -1.87
CA SER A 47 5.18 -17.82 -0.69
C SER A 47 5.66 -16.69 0.26
N ILE A 48 5.56 -16.91 1.57
CA ILE A 48 5.27 -15.89 2.59
C ILE A 48 6.50 -15.25 3.28
N LEU A 49 6.42 -13.92 3.44
CA LEU A 49 7.02 -12.93 4.38
C LEU A 49 8.47 -13.01 4.90
N ARG A 50 9.15 -14.14 5.07
CA ARG A 50 10.57 -14.14 5.51
C ARG A 50 11.59 -13.96 4.38
N PRO A 51 11.32 -14.38 3.13
CA PRO A 51 12.16 -14.00 1.98
C PRO A 51 11.98 -12.54 1.54
N PHE A 52 11.02 -11.79 2.08
CA PHE A 52 10.57 -10.50 1.53
C PHE A 52 11.64 -9.41 1.49
N LEU A 53 12.40 -9.25 2.56
CA LEU A 53 13.53 -8.31 2.58
C LEU A 53 14.57 -8.71 1.52
N SER A 54 14.96 -9.99 1.47
CA SER A 54 15.93 -10.46 0.50
C SER A 54 15.46 -10.32 -0.96
N LEU A 55 14.16 -10.43 -1.23
CA LEU A 55 13.57 -10.26 -2.56
C LEU A 55 13.45 -8.79 -2.95
N LEU A 56 13.00 -7.93 -2.04
CA LEU A 56 12.97 -6.47 -2.24
C LEU A 56 14.37 -5.89 -2.41
N GLU A 57 15.33 -6.40 -1.65
CA GLU A 57 16.73 -6.03 -1.78
C GLU A 57 17.31 -6.52 -3.09
N LYS A 58 17.05 -7.77 -3.50
CA LYS A 58 17.48 -8.28 -4.81
C LYS A 58 16.86 -7.49 -5.97
N SER A 59 15.57 -7.13 -5.88
CA SER A 59 14.91 -6.33 -6.92
C SER A 59 15.49 -4.91 -6.97
N ALA A 60 15.75 -4.30 -5.83
CA ALA A 60 16.36 -2.96 -5.75
C ALA A 60 17.83 -2.95 -6.20
N LEU A 61 18.60 -3.99 -5.88
CA LEU A 61 20.01 -4.15 -6.29
C LEU A 61 20.18 -4.45 -7.79
N GLN A 62 19.17 -5.04 -8.44
CA GLN A 62 19.17 -5.26 -9.89
C GLN A 62 18.85 -4.00 -10.71
N LEU A 63 18.41 -2.92 -10.06
CA LEU A 63 18.21 -1.63 -10.74
C LEU A 63 19.57 -0.96 -10.97
N LYS A 64 19.97 -0.82 -12.24
CA LYS A 64 21.18 -0.08 -12.64
C LYS A 64 21.17 1.39 -12.18
N GLN A 65 19.98 1.95 -11.96
CA GLN A 65 19.77 3.21 -11.28
C GLN A 65 18.50 3.10 -10.40
N PRO A 66 18.61 3.39 -9.10
CA PRO A 66 17.48 3.32 -8.21
C PRO A 66 16.48 4.45 -8.46
N ASP A 67 15.25 4.09 -8.81
CA ASP A 67 14.13 4.99 -9.05
C ASP A 67 12.99 4.60 -8.10
N LEU A 68 12.47 5.57 -7.35
CA LEU A 68 11.35 5.38 -6.41
C LEU A 68 10.07 4.87 -7.10
N LYS A 69 10.01 4.93 -8.43
CA LYS A 69 8.90 4.45 -9.25
C LYS A 69 9.06 2.98 -9.68
N GLN A 70 10.22 2.38 -9.45
CA GLN A 70 10.57 1.04 -9.97
C GLN A 70 10.57 -0.07 -8.91
N SER A 71 10.85 0.25 -7.64
CA SER A 71 10.77 -0.73 -6.54
C SER A 71 10.04 -0.12 -5.35
N SER A 72 8.81 -0.55 -5.11
CA SER A 72 7.94 0.07 -4.11
C SER A 72 7.22 -0.93 -3.22
N VAL A 73 7.21 -0.65 -1.93
CA VAL A 73 6.31 -1.25 -0.95
C VAL A 73 5.11 -0.33 -0.78
N VAL A 74 3.92 -0.83 -1.04
CA VAL A 74 2.68 -0.05 -0.98
C VAL A 74 1.79 -0.59 0.14
N ASN A 75 1.58 0.24 1.15
CA ASN A 75 0.72 -0.08 2.30
C ASN A 75 -0.54 0.78 2.26
N ILE A 76 -1.69 0.12 2.13
CA ILE A 76 -3.01 0.77 2.21
C ILE A 76 -3.37 0.97 3.68
N LEU A 77 -3.34 2.21 4.12
CA LEU A 77 -3.60 2.69 5.48
C LEU A 77 -4.94 3.42 5.59
N SER A 78 -5.22 3.97 6.76
CA SER A 78 -6.38 4.81 7.02
C SER A 78 -5.98 6.13 7.68
N ILE A 79 -6.66 7.23 7.38
CA ILE A 79 -6.37 8.53 8.00
C ILE A 79 -6.58 8.51 9.52
N ILE A 80 -7.51 7.69 10.01
CA ILE A 80 -7.74 7.47 11.45
C ILE A 80 -6.58 6.77 12.16
N SER A 81 -5.56 6.32 11.42
CA SER A 81 -4.29 5.83 12.00
C SER A 81 -3.23 6.91 12.18
N SER A 82 -3.52 8.15 11.79
CA SER A 82 -2.65 9.30 12.02
C SER A 82 -2.74 9.71 13.48
N LEU A 83 -1.63 9.56 14.22
CA LEU A 83 -1.53 10.01 15.61
C LEU A 83 -1.73 11.53 15.74
N GLU A 84 -1.37 12.29 14.70
CA GLU A 84 -1.57 13.74 14.64
C GLU A 84 -3.05 14.11 14.54
N LEU A 85 -3.80 13.38 13.69
CA LEU A 85 -5.23 13.65 13.46
C LEU A 85 -6.16 12.87 14.40
N ALA A 86 -5.62 11.96 15.22
CA ALA A 86 -6.40 11.12 16.13
C ALA A 86 -7.31 11.95 17.06
N LYS A 87 -6.86 13.13 17.48
CA LYS A 87 -7.64 14.04 18.35
C LYS A 87 -8.81 14.72 17.64
N SER A 88 -8.72 14.96 16.33
CA SER A 88 -9.75 15.66 15.56
C SER A 88 -10.75 14.71 14.87
N LEU A 89 -10.42 13.42 14.78
CA LEU A 89 -11.21 12.40 14.08
C LEU A 89 -12.06 11.52 15.03
N LEU A 90 -12.37 11.99 16.25
CA LEU A 90 -13.02 11.25 17.34
C LEU A 90 -14.49 10.80 17.11
N TYR A 91 -14.95 10.71 15.86
CA TYR A 91 -16.30 10.29 15.50
C TYR A 91 -16.45 8.78 15.25
N TYR A 92 -15.36 8.00 15.31
CA TYR A 92 -15.38 6.55 15.03
C TYR A 92 -14.35 5.80 15.90
N TYR A 93 -14.82 4.96 16.83
CA TYR A 93 -13.96 4.16 17.73
C TYR A 93 -13.90 2.71 17.26
N ASP A 94 -12.95 2.43 16.37
CA ASP A 94 -12.53 1.07 16.02
C ASP A 94 -11.08 0.91 16.46
N TYR A 95 -10.92 0.63 17.76
CA TYR A 95 -9.62 0.64 18.44
C TYR A 95 -8.64 -0.35 17.81
N ASP A 96 -9.11 -1.57 17.53
CA ASP A 96 -8.26 -2.64 16.97
C ASP A 96 -7.78 -2.27 15.56
N TYR A 97 -8.68 -1.77 14.72
CA TYR A 97 -8.32 -1.33 13.37
C TYR A 97 -7.36 -0.12 13.41
N GLN A 98 -7.63 0.87 14.26
CA GLN A 98 -6.78 2.06 14.41
C GLN A 98 -5.39 1.70 14.91
N CYS A 99 -5.29 0.89 15.96
CA CYS A 99 -4.02 0.42 16.51
C CYS A 99 -3.25 -0.42 15.47
N SER A 100 -3.93 -1.32 14.75
CA SER A 100 -3.30 -2.12 13.69
C SER A 100 -2.73 -1.25 12.57
N LYS A 101 -3.49 -0.25 12.10
CA LYS A 101 -3.04 0.66 11.03
C LYS A 101 -1.97 1.63 11.52
N ALA A 102 -2.00 2.06 12.78
CA ALA A 102 -0.95 2.90 13.38
C ALA A 102 0.37 2.12 13.53
N ALA A 103 0.30 0.85 13.96
CA ALA A 103 1.46 -0.03 14.01
C ALA A 103 2.05 -0.26 12.62
N LEU A 104 1.21 -0.52 11.60
CA LEU A 104 1.67 -0.66 10.21
C LEU A 104 2.31 0.64 9.67
N ASN A 105 1.77 1.80 10.04
CA ASN A 105 2.35 3.10 9.69
C ASN A 105 3.77 3.24 10.26
N MET A 106 3.93 3.05 11.57
CA MET A 106 5.24 3.13 12.24
C MET A 106 6.24 2.13 11.65
N LEU A 107 5.81 0.88 11.45
CA LEU A 107 6.65 -0.15 10.84
C LEU A 107 7.16 0.27 9.46
N THR A 108 6.29 0.86 8.64
CA THR A 108 6.65 1.33 7.30
C THR A 108 7.68 2.47 7.35
N ILE A 109 7.50 3.42 8.28
CA ILE A 109 8.45 4.54 8.48
C ILE A 109 9.82 4.02 8.93
N CYS A 110 9.85 3.10 9.90
CA CYS A 110 11.09 2.49 10.37
C CYS A 110 11.81 1.74 9.24
N MET A 111 11.10 0.87 8.52
CA MET A 111 11.69 0.14 7.39
C MET A 111 12.21 1.07 6.29
N GLY A 112 11.48 2.13 5.94
CA GLY A 112 11.93 3.06 4.92
C GLY A 112 13.17 3.85 5.34
N LYS A 113 13.31 4.17 6.63
CA LYS A 113 14.57 4.75 7.15
C LYS A 113 15.72 3.76 7.09
N ASP A 114 15.52 2.52 7.54
CA ASP A 114 16.55 1.48 7.55
C ASP A 114 17.02 1.12 6.14
N LEU A 115 16.11 1.19 5.17
CA LEU A 115 16.33 0.79 3.78
C LEU A 115 16.48 1.97 2.82
N ASP A 116 16.59 3.21 3.32
CA ASP A 116 16.70 4.42 2.50
C ASP A 116 17.90 4.35 1.54
N ARG A 117 19.01 3.78 2.02
CA ARG A 117 20.23 3.53 1.21
C ARG A 117 20.01 2.54 0.07
N LYS A 118 19.02 1.64 0.19
CA LYS A 118 18.64 0.66 -0.83
C LYS A 118 17.64 1.23 -1.84
N LYS A 119 17.19 2.47 -1.65
CA LYS A 119 16.34 3.23 -2.57
C LYS A 119 15.05 2.50 -2.95
N ILE A 120 14.53 1.73 -2.01
CA ILE A 120 13.20 1.14 -2.08
C ILE A 120 12.20 2.21 -1.64
N CYS A 121 11.18 2.45 -2.45
CA CYS A 121 10.14 3.41 -2.13
C CYS A 121 9.14 2.81 -1.15
N PHE A 122 8.94 3.46 0.01
CA PHE A 122 7.88 3.09 0.94
C PHE A 122 6.72 4.06 0.79
N SER A 123 5.60 3.54 0.28
CA SER A 123 4.42 4.29 -0.11
C SER A 123 3.25 3.96 0.80
N LEU A 124 2.78 4.96 1.55
CA LEU A 124 1.63 4.82 2.45
C LEU A 124 0.44 5.56 1.83
N ARG A 125 -0.70 4.89 1.74
CA ARG A 125 -1.87 5.41 1.02
C ARG A 125 -3.13 5.31 1.86
N HIS A 126 -3.78 6.43 2.10
CA HIS A 126 -5.15 6.44 2.59
C HIS A 126 -6.10 6.46 1.38
N PRO A 127 -6.95 5.44 1.21
CA PRO A 127 -7.87 5.36 0.08
C PRO A 127 -9.14 6.21 0.26
N GLY A 128 -9.28 6.93 1.37
CA GLY A 128 -10.53 7.57 1.79
C GLY A 128 -11.65 6.58 2.09
N TRP A 129 -12.88 7.09 2.07
CA TRP A 129 -14.08 6.29 2.29
C TRP A 129 -14.56 5.70 0.95
N VAL A 130 -14.28 4.42 0.70
CA VAL A 130 -14.47 3.76 -0.61
C VAL A 130 -15.61 2.76 -0.58
N LYS A 131 -16.37 2.67 -1.68
CA LYS A 131 -17.48 1.72 -1.86
C LYS A 131 -16.99 0.28 -1.84
N THR A 132 -16.99 -0.29 -0.65
CA THR A 132 -16.50 -1.62 -0.29
C THR A 132 -17.43 -2.21 0.75
N GLU A 133 -17.31 -3.51 1.04
CA GLU A 133 -18.00 -4.16 2.16
C GLU A 133 -17.88 -3.37 3.47
N THR A 134 -16.69 -2.82 3.75
CA THR A 134 -16.40 -2.02 4.95
C THR A 134 -16.77 -0.53 4.82
N GLY A 135 -16.91 -0.01 3.61
CA GLY A 135 -17.18 1.40 3.34
C GLY A 135 -18.64 1.70 3.00
N THR A 136 -19.53 0.70 2.99
CA THR A 136 -20.95 0.83 2.65
C THR A 136 -21.20 1.32 1.21
N ASP A 137 -22.45 1.20 0.75
CA ASP A 137 -22.83 1.65 -0.59
C ASP A 137 -22.89 3.16 -0.78
N LYS A 138 -22.85 3.93 0.32
CA LYS A 138 -22.90 5.40 0.32
C LYS A 138 -21.54 6.05 0.05
N ALA A 139 -20.46 5.28 0.09
CA ALA A 139 -19.13 5.80 -0.18
C ALA A 139 -19.03 6.31 -1.64
N PRO A 140 -18.49 7.53 -1.87
CA PRO A 140 -18.52 8.15 -3.19
C PRO A 140 -17.68 7.44 -4.27
N PRO A 141 -16.40 7.07 -4.02
CA PRO A 141 -15.55 6.49 -5.04
C PRO A 141 -15.66 4.97 -5.10
N THR A 142 -15.51 4.41 -6.31
CA THR A 142 -15.43 2.96 -6.53
C THR A 142 -14.02 2.45 -6.25
N ILE A 143 -13.90 1.14 -6.01
CA ILE A 143 -12.60 0.47 -5.84
C ILE A 143 -11.66 0.73 -7.02
N ASP A 144 -12.16 0.63 -8.25
CA ASP A 144 -11.35 0.82 -9.45
C ASP A 144 -10.88 2.28 -9.61
N ALA A 145 -11.72 3.26 -9.27
CA ALA A 145 -11.31 4.66 -9.29
C ALA A 145 -10.15 4.92 -8.31
N VAL A 146 -10.26 4.43 -7.07
CA VAL A 146 -9.22 4.63 -6.06
C VAL A 146 -7.94 3.86 -6.39
N ALA A 147 -8.06 2.63 -6.88
CA ALA A 147 -6.90 1.86 -7.34
C ALA A 147 -6.12 2.60 -8.43
N LYS A 148 -6.84 3.28 -9.34
CA LYS A 148 -6.23 4.07 -10.42
C LYS A 148 -5.48 5.27 -9.85
N ASN A 149 -6.10 5.99 -8.93
CA ASN A 149 -5.46 7.12 -8.25
C ASN A 149 -4.20 6.68 -7.48
N ILE A 150 -4.22 5.51 -6.83
CA ILE A 150 -3.03 4.97 -6.15
C ILE A 150 -1.89 4.73 -7.15
N LEU A 151 -2.19 4.18 -8.33
CA LEU A 151 -1.20 3.97 -9.39
C LEU A 151 -0.61 5.30 -9.89
N GLU A 152 -1.45 6.30 -10.15
CA GLU A 152 -1.04 7.64 -10.57
C GLU A 152 -0.16 8.31 -9.48
N CYS A 153 -0.54 8.18 -8.20
CA CYS A 153 0.27 8.67 -7.08
C CYS A 153 1.63 7.98 -6.98
N LEU A 154 1.74 6.70 -7.36
CA LEU A 154 3.02 5.98 -7.40
C LEU A 154 3.90 6.48 -8.54
N GLN A 155 3.31 6.78 -9.70
CA GLN A 155 4.03 7.37 -10.83
C GLN A 155 4.51 8.79 -10.55
N ALA A 156 3.81 9.52 -9.67
CA ALA A 156 4.17 10.85 -9.19
C ALA A 156 5.04 10.86 -7.91
N MET A 157 5.59 9.72 -7.48
CA MET A 157 6.40 9.66 -6.26
C MET A 157 7.67 10.50 -6.34
N THR A 158 7.98 11.14 -5.21
CA THR A 158 9.19 11.94 -4.97
C THR A 158 9.81 11.54 -3.63
N ASN A 159 11.06 11.95 -3.38
CA ASN A 159 11.71 11.73 -2.08
C ASN A 159 10.92 12.39 -0.93
N GLU A 160 10.30 13.55 -1.18
CA GLU A 160 9.50 14.25 -0.17
C GLU A 160 8.23 13.51 0.23
N ARG A 161 7.74 12.63 -0.66
CA ARG A 161 6.55 11.81 -0.49
C ARG A 161 6.87 10.41 0.06
N HIS A 162 8.15 10.02 0.08
CA HIS A 162 8.63 8.77 0.64
C HIS A 162 8.30 8.71 2.14
N CYS A 163 7.80 7.57 2.63
CA CYS A 163 7.41 7.36 4.03
C CYS A 163 6.36 8.33 4.59
N LYS A 164 5.59 8.99 3.72
CA LYS A 164 4.44 9.82 4.14
C LYS A 164 3.12 9.14 3.79
N LEU A 165 2.15 9.29 4.69
CA LEU A 165 0.76 8.92 4.42
C LEU A 165 0.15 9.96 3.47
N ILE A 166 -0.30 9.49 2.31
CA ILE A 166 -0.89 10.34 1.27
C ILE A 166 -2.35 9.93 1.08
N ASP A 167 -3.25 10.91 1.06
CA ASP A 167 -4.64 10.70 0.70
C ASP A 167 -4.78 10.47 -0.82
N THR A 168 -5.57 9.49 -1.22
CA THR A 168 -5.77 9.14 -2.64
C THR A 168 -7.18 9.38 -3.14
N CYS A 169 -8.06 9.90 -2.29
CA CYS A 169 -9.42 10.23 -2.69
C CYS A 169 -9.52 11.48 -3.56
N ASP A 170 -8.73 12.51 -3.27
CA ASP A 170 -9.01 13.84 -3.80
C ASP A 170 -8.23 14.20 -5.07
N GLY A 171 -7.28 13.38 -5.52
CA GLY A 171 -6.40 13.69 -6.67
C GLY A 171 -5.54 14.96 -6.51
N LYS A 172 -5.77 15.73 -5.44
CA LYS A 172 -5.04 16.93 -5.03
C LYS A 172 -3.90 16.52 -4.13
N ASN A 173 -2.88 15.87 -4.69
CA ASN A 173 -1.60 15.69 -4.02
C ASN A 173 -0.46 16.00 -4.95
#